data_AF-A0A800CLB0-F1
#
_entry.id   AF-A0A800CLB0-F1
#
_cell.length_a   1.000
_cell.length_b   1.000
_cell.length_c   1.000
_cell.angle_alpha   90.00
_cell.angle_beta   90.00
_cell.angle_gamma   90.00
#
_symmetry.space_group_name_H-M   'P 1'
#
loop_
_entity.id
_entity.type
_entity.pdbx_description
1 polymer ?
#
loop_
_entity_poly.entity_id
_entity_poly.type
_entity_poly.pdbx_seq_one_letter_code
_entity_poly.pdbx_strand_id
1 'polypeptide(L)' 'MRLSKEEIVERLKGMLDEERFTHSLAVAELAAKLAERHGYDPAKAELAGLVHDCAKCMSPALLIKKIYENGVEL' A
#
# COMPACT_ATOMS: atom_id res chain seq x y z
N MET A 1 6.75 0.75 -16.89
CA MET A 1 5.61 -0.21 -16.88
C MET A 1 4.71 0.17 -15.73
N ARG A 2 3.40 0.34 -15.96
CA ARG A 2 2.42 0.70 -14.91
C ARG A 2 1.73 -0.60 -14.47
N LEU A 3 1.60 -0.84 -13.17
CA LEU A 3 0.95 -2.04 -12.64
C LEU A 3 -0.57 -1.87 -12.68
N SER A 4 -1.31 -2.96 -12.95
CA SER A 4 -2.75 -3.03 -12.74
C SER A 4 -3.07 -3.17 -11.24
N LYS A 5 -4.32 -2.93 -10.85
CA LYS A 5 -4.76 -3.08 -9.46
C LYS A 5 -4.62 -4.54 -9.00
N GLU A 6 -4.93 -5.48 -9.88
CA GLU A 6 -4.81 -6.92 -9.62
C GLU A 6 -3.36 -7.32 -9.37
N GLU A 7 -2.42 -6.80 -10.17
CA GLU A 7 -0.99 -7.03 -9.97
C GLU A 7 -0.48 -6.46 -8.64
N ILE A 8 -1.03 -5.31 -8.20
CA ILE A 8 -0.70 -4.72 -6.90
C ILE A 8 -1.22 -5.60 -5.76
N VAL A 9 -2.47 -6.04 -5.85
CA VAL A 9 -3.10 -6.91 -4.84
C VAL A 9 -2.30 -8.21 -4.67
N GLU A 10 -1.91 -8.84 -5.79
CA GLU A 10 -1.13 -10.08 -5.74
C GLU A 10 0.25 -9.87 -5.10
N ARG A 11 0.92 -8.76 -5.41
CA ARG A 11 2.21 -8.41 -4.76
C ARG A 11 2.04 -8.19 -3.27
N LEU A 12 1.01 -7.46 -2.84
CA LEU A 12 0.75 -7.18 -1.43
C LEU A 12 0.49 -8.47 -0.65
N LYS A 13 -0.23 -9.42 -1.23
CA LYS A 13 -0.49 -10.73 -0.60
C LYS A 13 0.79 -11.53 -0.34
N GLY A 14 1.84 -11.35 -1.15
CA GLY A 14 3.15 -11.97 -0.94
C GLY A 14 4.09 -11.17 -0.03
N MET A 15 3.79 -9.89 0.23
CA MET A 15 4.64 -8.99 1.03
C MET A 15 4.13 -8.80 2.46
N LEU A 16 2.84 -8.99 2.69
CA LEU A 16 2.16 -8.78 3.96
C LEU A 16 1.69 -10.10 4.55
N ASP A 17 1.53 -10.16 5.87
CA ASP A 17 0.75 -11.20 6.51
C ASP A 17 -0.75 -11.03 6.21
N GLU A 18 -1.53 -12.08 6.51
CA GLU A 18 -2.96 -12.14 6.20
C GLU A 18 -3.78 -11.01 6.87
N GLU A 19 -3.43 -10.67 8.12
CA GLU A 19 -4.10 -9.62 8.88
C GLU A 19 -3.86 -8.25 8.24
N ARG A 20 -2.60 -7.94 7.89
CA ARG A 20 -2.22 -6.67 7.25
C ARG A 20 -2.75 -6.56 5.83
N PHE A 21 -2.79 -7.65 5.08
CA PHE A 21 -3.41 -7.66 3.76
C PHE A 21 -4.91 -7.34 3.84
N THR A 22 -5.63 -8.01 4.74
CA THR A 22 -7.08 -7.75 4.96
C THR A 22 -7.33 -6.32 5.44
N HIS A 23 -6.48 -5.82 6.35
CA HIS A 23 -6.50 -4.42 6.79
C HIS A 23 -6.34 -3.45 5.62
N SER A 24 -5.38 -3.70 4.72
CA SER A 24 -5.12 -2.84 3.56
C SER A 24 -6.32 -2.79 2.61
N LEU A 25 -7.00 -3.92 2.38
CA LEU A 25 -8.23 -3.97 1.58
C LEU A 25 -9.37 -3.14 2.21
N ALA A 26 -9.59 -3.29 3.52
CA ALA A 26 -10.62 -2.54 4.23
C ALA A 26 -10.31 -1.03 4.26
N VAL A 27 -9.05 -0.64 4.41
CA VAL A 27 -8.61 0.77 4.34
C VAL A 27 -8.80 1.33 2.94
N ALA A 28 -8.50 0.56 1.88
CA ALA A 28 -8.74 0.98 0.51
C ALA A 28 -10.23 1.28 0.25
N GLU A 29 -11.12 0.38 0.67
CA GLU A 29 -12.57 0.57 0.52
C GLU A 29 -13.07 1.79 1.31
N LEU A 30 -12.63 1.96 2.57
CA LEU A 30 -13.01 3.10 3.39
C LEU A 30 -12.47 4.42 2.82
N ALA A 31 -11.24 4.44 2.34
CA ALA A 31 -10.62 5.62 1.73
C ALA A 31 -11.40 6.08 0.49
N ALA A 32 -11.84 5.13 -0.36
CA ALA A 32 -12.69 5.44 -1.51
C ALA A 32 -14.02 6.09 -1.07
N LYS A 33 -14.72 5.49 -0.10
CA LYS A 33 -15.99 6.01 0.44
C LYS A 33 -15.84 7.40 1.05
N LEU A 34 -14.73 7.66 1.76
CA LEU A 34 -14.44 8.96 2.32
C LEU A 34 -14.14 9.98 1.22
N ALA A 35 -13.38 9.60 0.19
CA ALA A 35 -13.11 10.47 -0.94
C ALA A 35 -14.39 10.86 -1.69
N GLU A 36 -15.29 9.91 -1.97
CA GLU A 36 -16.61 10.19 -2.54
C GLU A 36 -17.40 11.20 -1.70
N ARG A 37 -17.45 10.97 -0.38
CA ARG A 37 -18.17 11.84 0.56
C ARG A 37 -17.62 13.26 0.60
N HIS A 38 -16.32 13.43 0.43
CA HIS A 38 -15.62 14.70 0.58
C HIS A 38 -15.23 15.38 -0.74
N GLY A 39 -15.66 14.83 -1.89
CA GLY A 39 -15.42 15.43 -3.21
C GLY A 39 -14.00 15.22 -3.74
N TYR A 40 -13.30 14.18 -3.30
CA TYR A 40 -11.99 13.76 -3.82
C TYR A 40 -12.13 12.59 -4.80
N ASP A 41 -11.06 12.32 -5.57
CA ASP A 41 -10.98 11.19 -6.50
C ASP A 41 -10.96 9.84 -5.74
N PRO A 42 -12.04 9.02 -5.83
CA PRO A 42 -12.13 7.78 -5.07
C PRO A 42 -11.12 6.74 -5.50
N ALA A 43 -10.77 6.68 -6.78
CA ALA A 43 -9.83 5.68 -7.31
C ALA A 43 -8.40 5.95 -6.81
N LYS A 44 -8.01 7.22 -6.70
CA LYS A 44 -6.72 7.58 -6.09
C LYS A 44 -6.70 7.27 -4.59
N ALA A 45 -7.78 7.58 -3.88
CA ALA A 45 -7.87 7.31 -2.44
C ALA A 45 -7.84 5.81 -2.16
N GLU A 46 -8.56 5.01 -2.96
CA GLU A 46 -8.53 3.55 -2.88
C GLU A 46 -7.12 3.00 -3.08
N LEU A 47 -6.43 3.44 -4.15
CA LEU A 47 -5.08 3.01 -4.45
C LEU A 47 -4.11 3.39 -3.32
N ALA A 48 -4.21 4.61 -2.79
CA ALA A 48 -3.39 5.07 -1.68
C ALA A 48 -3.63 4.21 -0.42
N GLY A 49 -4.90 3.95 -0.07
CA GLY A 49 -5.27 3.10 1.06
C GLY A 49 -4.76 1.67 0.90
N LEU A 50 -4.82 1.12 -0.31
CA LEU A 50 -4.35 -0.23 -0.63
C LEU A 50 -2.84 -0.41 -0.40
N VAL A 51 -2.02 0.59 -0.74
CA VAL A 51 -0.55 0.47 -0.71
C VAL A 51 0.12 1.14 0.49
N HIS A 52 -0.63 1.85 1.35
CA HIS A 52 -0.05 2.69 2.40
C HIS A 52 0.92 1.93 3.33
N ASP A 53 0.59 0.68 3.65
CA ASP A 53 1.33 -0.19 4.57
C ASP A 53 2.12 -1.30 3.83
N CYS A 54 2.38 -1.15 2.53
CA CYS A 54 3.00 -2.20 1.71
C CYS A 54 4.38 -2.70 2.21
N ALA A 55 5.08 -1.92 3.05
CA ALA A 55 6.36 -2.29 3.63
C ALA A 55 6.28 -2.73 5.11
N LYS A 56 5.06 -2.82 5.69
CA LYS A 56 4.88 -2.96 7.14
C LYS A 56 5.46 -4.26 7.73
N CYS A 57 5.45 -5.35 6.96
CA CYS A 57 5.96 -6.66 7.38
C CYS A 57 7.43 -6.89 6.96
N MET A 58 8.11 -5.90 6.38
CA MET A 58 9.53 -6.01 6.05
C MET A 58 10.40 -5.95 7.30
N SER A 59 11.52 -6.69 7.30
CA SER A 59 12.48 -6.61 8.40
C SER A 59 13.18 -5.25 8.44
N PRO A 60 13.60 -4.76 9.62
CA PRO A 60 14.34 -3.51 9.74
C PRO A 60 15.59 -3.45 8.84
N ALA A 61 16.32 -4.57 8.73
CA ALA A 61 17.48 -4.66 7.86
C ALA A 61 17.14 -4.46 6.37
N LEU A 62 16.02 -5.03 5.91
CA LEU A 62 15.55 -4.85 4.54
C LEU A 62 15.08 -3.40 4.29
N LEU A 63 14.40 -2.79 5.27
CA LEU A 63 13.99 -1.38 5.20
C LEU A 63 15.20 -0.46 5.09
N ILE A 64 16.20 -0.62 5.96
CA ILE A 64 17.45 0.15 5.92
C ILE A 64 18.17 -0.03 4.58
N LYS A 65 18.27 -1.28 4.08
CA LYS A 65 18.83 -1.55 2.76
C LYS A 65 18.09 -0.77 1.66
N LYS A 66 16.76 -0.78 1.67
CA LYS A 66 15.94 -0.03 0.71
C LYS A 66 16.15 1.48 0.80
N ILE A 67 16.31 2.02 2.00
CA ILE A 67 16.57 3.45 2.22
C ILE A 67 17.86 3.85 1.48
N TYR A 68 18.96 3.12 1.68
CA TYR A 68 20.23 3.36 0.97
C TYR A 68 20.13 3.12 -0.54
N GLU A 69 19.42 2.07 -0.99
CA GLU A 69 19.20 1.82 -2.43
C GLU A 69 18.44 2.96 -3.13
N ASN A 70 17.60 3.69 -2.39
CA ASN A 70 16.87 4.85 -2.90
C ASN A 70 17.63 6.18 -2.70
N GLY A 71 18.90 6.11 -2.28
CA GLY A 71 19.76 7.31 -2.12
C GLY A 71 19.38 8.18 -0.93
N VAL A 72 18.68 7.63 0.06
CA VAL A 72 18.34 8.32 1.31
C VAL A 72 19.39 7.95 2.37
N GLU A 73 19.96 8.95 3.03
CA GLU A 73 20.85 8.78 4.19
C GLU A 73 20.04 8.87 5.50
N LEU A 74 20.41 8.09 6.51
CA LEU A 74 19.74 8.04 7.83
C LEU A 74 20.43 8.96 8.86
#